data_AF-A0ABC8TE59-F1
#
_entry.id   AF-A0ABC8TE59-F1
#
_cell.length_a   1.000
_cell.length_b   1.000
_cell.length_c   1.000
_cell.angle_alpha   90.00
_cell.angle_beta   90.00
_cell.angle_gamma   90.00
#
_symmetry.space_group_name_H-M   'P 1'
#
loop_
_entity.id
_entity.type
_entity.pdbx_description
1 polymer ?
#
loop_
_entity_poly.entity_id
_entity_poly.type
_entity_poly.pdbx_seq_one_letter_code
_entity_poly.pdbx_strand_id
1 'polypeptide(L)'
;MREALSSTEEDVISMSGVDSAVYFVFLSTVLGILVLAGLVLLPILLPVAATDHTVTSNNTTSNGTFSDLDRLSMGHVQEKSPRLWAFVIATYWVSLVAYYLLWKAYKHVSDLTAAALMSQGVRAEQFTVLVRDIPPTPEGQSRKEQIDSYFKTIYPEAFYRSMVVTDNKEVNKIYKELEECKKKLAHAEAVYAEPKKTGKPDGIRPMNRTGFLGLFGNKVDSIECYTQKINELTPKLEAEQKVTLREKQLGSALVFFTSRVTAASAAVSLHARMVDTWTVMDAPEPQQKLLPFLKAATDQDVIKTVLEAYLPQIALIVFLALLPKFLLFLSKAEGIPSESHVIRAASGKYFYFSVLNVFIGVTIGGTLFSTLKTIQKDPNSIADLLATSLPGNATFFLTFVALK
;
A
#
# COMPACT_ATOMS: atom_id res chain seq x y z
N MET A 1 -23.93 -3.80 12.56
CA MET A 1 -24.47 -3.51 11.20
C MET A 1 -25.37 -2.28 11.19
N ARG A 2 -26.47 -2.23 11.96
CA ARG A 2 -27.34 -1.03 12.00
C ARG A 2 -26.61 0.24 12.47
N GLU A 3 -25.77 0.13 13.50
CA GLU A 3 -24.94 1.25 13.99
C GLU A 3 -23.92 1.75 12.96
N ALA A 4 -23.40 0.86 12.11
CA ALA A 4 -22.48 1.22 11.04
C ALA A 4 -23.21 1.94 9.88
N LEU A 5 -24.47 1.58 9.62
CA LEU A 5 -25.31 2.22 8.60
C LEU A 5 -25.92 3.55 9.07
N SER A 6 -26.03 3.77 10.38
CA SER A 6 -26.53 5.03 10.94
C SER A 6 -25.45 6.12 11.04
N SER A 7 -24.18 5.77 10.87
CA SER A 7 -23.08 6.73 10.90
C SER A 7 -23.06 7.55 9.61
N THR A 8 -22.93 8.87 9.73
CA THR A 8 -22.89 9.76 8.57
C THR A 8 -21.47 9.89 8.00
N GLU A 9 -21.36 10.36 6.76
CA GLU A 9 -20.06 10.62 6.13
C GLU A 9 -19.23 11.65 6.91
N GLU A 10 -19.88 12.65 7.53
CA GLU A 10 -19.24 13.65 8.38
C GLU A 10 -18.66 13.04 9.66
N ASP A 11 -19.37 12.08 10.27
CA ASP A 11 -18.88 11.34 11.44
C ASP A 11 -17.62 10.52 11.09
N VAL A 12 -17.60 9.90 9.90
CA VAL A 12 -16.45 9.13 9.43
C VAL A 12 -15.24 10.04 9.20
N ILE A 13 -15.44 11.21 8.59
CA ILE A 13 -14.38 12.19 8.34
C ILE A 13 -13.80 12.71 9.66
N SER A 14 -14.65 13.04 10.63
CA SER A 14 -14.19 13.58 11.92
C SER A 14 -13.46 12.54 12.77
N MET A 15 -13.87 11.27 12.72
CA MET A 15 -13.29 10.22 13.56
C MET A 15 -12.09 9.50 12.94
N SER A 16 -12.11 9.24 11.62
CA SER A 16 -11.06 8.47 10.94
C SER A 16 -10.26 9.28 9.91
N GLY A 17 -10.69 10.49 9.57
CA GLY A 17 -10.08 11.29 8.53
C GLY A 17 -10.67 11.06 7.13
N VAL A 18 -10.25 11.93 6.21
CA VAL A 18 -10.82 12.04 4.85
C VAL A 18 -10.42 10.86 3.98
N ASP A 19 -9.20 10.33 4.13
CA ASP A 19 -8.73 9.19 3.33
C ASP A 19 -9.61 7.94 3.51
N SER A 20 -10.06 7.66 4.73
CA SER A 20 -11.01 6.59 5.03
C SER A 20 -12.37 6.85 4.40
N ALA A 21 -12.87 8.09 4.47
CA ALA A 21 -14.14 8.46 3.86
C ALA A 21 -14.09 8.28 2.33
N VAL A 22 -13.01 8.71 1.68
CA VAL A 22 -12.81 8.50 0.23
C VAL A 22 -12.79 7.01 -0.13
N TYR A 23 -12.20 6.15 0.71
CA TYR A 23 -12.26 4.70 0.51
C TYR A 23 -13.69 4.13 0.62
N PHE A 24 -14.51 4.62 1.56
CA PHE A 24 -15.93 4.26 1.64
C PHE A 24 -16.74 4.76 0.43
N VAL A 25 -16.46 5.97 -0.06
CA VAL A 25 -17.08 6.49 -1.29
C VAL A 25 -16.70 5.60 -2.48
N PHE A 26 -15.44 5.16 -2.58
CA PHE A 26 -15.02 4.20 -3.59
C PHE A 26 -15.80 2.88 -3.50
N LEU A 27 -15.87 2.25 -2.32
CA LEU A 27 -16.59 0.99 -2.12
C LEU A 27 -18.09 1.11 -2.43
N SER A 28 -18.73 2.17 -1.96
CA SER A 28 -20.17 2.42 -2.22
C SER A 28 -20.45 2.70 -3.70
N THR A 29 -19.54 3.38 -4.40
CA THR A 29 -19.64 3.61 -5.85
C THR A 29 -19.53 2.29 -6.62
N VAL A 30 -18.55 1.43 -6.28
CA VAL A 30 -18.41 0.10 -6.90
C VAL A 30 -19.65 -0.75 -6.65
N LEU A 31 -20.17 -0.78 -5.41
CA LEU A 31 -21.40 -1.47 -5.08
C LEU A 31 -22.59 -0.93 -5.89
N GLY A 32 -22.71 0.39 -6.01
CA GLY A 32 -23.75 1.04 -6.82
C GLY A 32 -23.69 0.64 -8.29
N ILE A 33 -22.50 0.57 -8.88
CA ILE A 33 -22.30 0.09 -10.25
C ILE A 33 -22.78 -1.36 -10.38
N LEU A 34 -22.38 -2.25 -9.47
CA LEU A 34 -22.77 -3.66 -9.51
C LEU A 34 -24.27 -3.88 -9.33
N VAL A 35 -24.91 -3.15 -8.42
CA VAL A 35 -26.36 -3.26 -8.17
C VAL A 35 -27.16 -2.75 -9.36
N LEU A 36 -26.82 -1.59 -9.92
CA LEU A 36 -27.52 -1.04 -11.08
C LEU A 36 -27.28 -1.88 -12.34
N ALA A 37 -26.06 -2.41 -12.53
CA ALA A 37 -25.78 -3.36 -13.59
C ALA A 37 -26.61 -4.65 -13.39
N GLY A 38 -26.56 -5.27 -12.21
CA GLY A 38 -27.28 -6.51 -11.92
C GLY A 38 -28.80 -6.40 -12.10
N LEU A 39 -29.40 -5.29 -11.64
CA LEU A 39 -30.85 -5.07 -11.76
C LEU A 39 -31.33 -4.99 -13.21
N VAL A 40 -30.51 -4.47 -14.12
CA VAL A 40 -30.85 -4.34 -15.55
C VAL A 40 -30.40 -5.57 -16.36
N LEU A 41 -29.22 -6.12 -16.06
CA LEU A 41 -28.64 -7.21 -16.85
C LEU A 41 -29.34 -8.54 -16.59
N LEU A 42 -29.71 -8.85 -15.34
CA LEU A 42 -30.31 -10.13 -15.02
C LEU A 42 -31.67 -10.34 -15.72
N PRO A 43 -32.62 -9.38 -15.71
CA PRO A 43 -33.90 -9.57 -16.38
C PRO A 43 -33.82 -9.57 -17.91
N ILE A 44 -32.79 -8.95 -18.49
CA ILE A 44 -32.64 -8.83 -19.95
C ILE A 44 -31.83 -9.99 -20.52
N LEU A 45 -30.66 -10.30 -19.94
CA LEU A 45 -29.72 -11.27 -20.49
C LEU A 45 -30.09 -12.71 -20.15
N LEU A 46 -30.66 -12.99 -18.97
CA LEU A 46 -31.02 -14.37 -18.61
C LEU A 46 -32.07 -14.97 -19.54
N PRO A 47 -33.19 -14.29 -19.87
CA PRO A 47 -34.16 -14.84 -20.81
C PRO A 47 -33.60 -14.98 -22.23
N VAL A 48 -32.75 -14.03 -22.67
CA VAL A 48 -32.15 -14.06 -24.01
C VAL A 48 -31.17 -15.23 -24.15
N ALA A 49 -30.40 -15.54 -23.12
CA ALA A 49 -29.51 -16.69 -23.10
C ALA A 49 -30.26 -18.02 -22.93
N ALA A 50 -31.24 -18.09 -22.03
CA ALA A 50 -31.96 -19.33 -21.70
C ALA A 50 -32.91 -19.82 -22.80
N THR A 51 -33.36 -18.93 -23.69
CA THR A 51 -34.27 -19.27 -24.82
C THR A 51 -33.54 -19.78 -26.06
N ASP A 52 -32.21 -19.95 -25.98
CA ASP A 52 -31.45 -20.61 -27.04
C ASP A 52 -31.35 -22.12 -26.76
N HIS A 53 -31.78 -22.94 -27.74
CA HIS A 53 -31.82 -24.40 -27.61
C HIS A 53 -30.85 -25.09 -28.57
N THR A 54 -30.03 -24.33 -29.31
CA THR A 54 -29.29 -24.86 -30.47
C THR A 54 -27.93 -25.46 -30.14
N VAL A 55 -27.35 -25.17 -28.97
CA VAL A 55 -26.01 -25.66 -28.60
C VAL A 55 -26.12 -26.84 -27.63
N THR A 56 -26.00 -28.08 -28.14
CA THR A 56 -25.89 -29.27 -27.29
C THR A 56 -24.51 -29.31 -26.65
N SER A 57 -24.45 -29.10 -25.33
CA SER A 57 -23.21 -28.97 -24.55
C SER A 57 -22.44 -30.30 -24.50
N ASN A 58 -21.49 -30.50 -25.41
CA ASN A 58 -20.67 -31.72 -25.44
C ASN A 58 -19.22 -31.52 -24.95
N ASN A 59 -18.76 -30.29 -24.69
CA ASN A 59 -17.37 -30.02 -24.30
C ASN A 59 -17.27 -29.03 -23.12
N THR A 60 -17.88 -29.34 -21.97
CA THR A 60 -17.67 -28.59 -20.73
C THR A 60 -16.47 -29.17 -19.98
N THR A 61 -15.49 -28.33 -19.64
CA THR A 61 -14.34 -28.68 -18.77
C THR A 61 -14.72 -28.85 -17.30
N SER A 62 -15.97 -28.56 -16.92
CA SER A 62 -16.52 -28.84 -15.58
C SER A 62 -17.42 -30.08 -15.59
N ASN A 63 -16.86 -31.25 -15.24
CA ASN A 63 -17.65 -32.41 -14.83
C ASN A 63 -18.25 -32.18 -13.43
N GLY A 64 -19.21 -31.24 -13.29
CA GLY A 64 -19.81 -30.91 -12.00
C GLY A 64 -21.02 -29.97 -12.04
N THR A 65 -21.66 -29.80 -10.88
CA THR A 65 -22.95 -29.16 -10.53
C THR A 65 -23.26 -27.77 -11.13
N PHE A 66 -22.34 -27.14 -11.86
CA PHE A 66 -22.51 -25.79 -12.44
C PHE A 66 -22.72 -25.76 -13.96
N SER A 67 -22.91 -26.91 -14.61
CA SER A 67 -23.21 -26.98 -16.06
C SER A 67 -24.44 -26.15 -16.48
N ASP A 68 -25.36 -25.90 -15.54
CA ASP A 68 -26.54 -25.07 -15.78
C ASP A 68 -26.22 -23.56 -15.87
N LEU A 69 -25.12 -23.10 -15.26
CA LEU A 69 -24.66 -21.71 -15.39
C LEU A 69 -24.04 -21.44 -16.76
N ASP A 70 -23.36 -22.43 -17.34
CA ASP A 70 -22.75 -22.30 -18.67
C ASP A 70 -23.81 -22.08 -19.76
N ARG A 71 -25.02 -22.63 -19.58
CA ARG A 71 -26.19 -22.42 -20.46
C ARG A 71 -26.72 -20.98 -20.42
N LEU A 72 -26.44 -20.23 -19.35
CA LEU A 72 -26.83 -18.83 -19.18
C LEU A 72 -25.77 -17.86 -19.69
N SER A 73 -24.63 -18.36 -20.15
CA SER A 73 -23.52 -17.56 -20.66
C SER A 73 -23.67 -17.22 -22.14
N MET A 74 -23.02 -16.14 -22.58
CA MET A 74 -22.95 -15.76 -24.01
C MET A 74 -22.33 -16.86 -24.88
N GLY A 75 -21.50 -17.75 -24.31
CA GLY A 75 -20.89 -18.87 -25.02
C GLY A 75 -21.90 -19.91 -25.54
N HIS A 76 -23.16 -19.87 -25.05
CA HIS A 76 -24.23 -20.74 -25.51
C HIS A 76 -25.04 -20.17 -26.69
N VAL A 77 -24.79 -18.91 -27.09
CA VAL A 77 -25.52 -18.22 -28.15
C VAL A 77 -24.91 -18.52 -29.51
N GLN A 78 -25.73 -18.84 -30.51
CA GLN A 78 -25.26 -19.14 -31.87
C GLN A 78 -24.50 -17.96 -32.51
N GLU A 79 -23.40 -18.27 -33.21
CA GLU A 79 -22.66 -17.31 -34.02
C GLU A 79 -23.58 -16.59 -35.04
N LYS A 80 -23.44 -15.27 -35.18
CA LYS A 80 -24.25 -14.38 -36.05
C LYS A 80 -25.73 -14.23 -35.67
N SER A 81 -26.14 -14.68 -34.48
CA SER A 81 -27.50 -14.46 -33.99
C SER A 81 -27.78 -12.98 -33.66
N PRO A 82 -28.98 -12.43 -33.97
CA PRO A 82 -29.35 -11.08 -33.57
C PRO A 82 -29.42 -10.91 -32.04
N ARG A 83 -29.48 -12.02 -31.27
CA ARG A 83 -29.47 -12.02 -29.80
C ARG A 83 -28.20 -11.41 -29.20
N LEU A 84 -27.08 -11.45 -29.94
CA LEU A 84 -25.81 -10.85 -29.50
C LEU A 84 -25.92 -9.32 -29.34
N TRP A 85 -26.85 -8.66 -30.05
CA TRP A 85 -27.11 -7.23 -29.85
C TRP A 85 -27.59 -6.89 -28.44
N ALA A 86 -28.30 -7.80 -27.77
CA ALA A 86 -28.70 -7.59 -26.37
C ALA A 86 -27.50 -7.51 -25.44
N PHE A 87 -26.48 -8.35 -25.66
CA PHE A 87 -25.22 -8.32 -24.90
C PHE A 87 -24.42 -7.04 -25.17
N VAL A 88 -24.35 -6.62 -26.43
CA VAL A 88 -23.68 -5.36 -26.81
C VAL A 88 -24.35 -4.16 -26.14
N ILE A 89 -25.68 -4.05 -26.24
CA ILE A 89 -26.45 -2.97 -25.60
C ILE A 89 -26.27 -3.00 -24.08
N ALA A 90 -26.29 -4.19 -23.47
CA ALA A 90 -26.03 -4.35 -22.05
C ALA A 90 -24.62 -3.88 -21.65
N THR A 91 -23.59 -4.16 -22.46
CA THR A 91 -22.23 -3.64 -22.22
C THR A 91 -22.19 -2.12 -22.26
N TYR A 92 -22.80 -1.50 -23.28
CA TYR A 92 -22.89 -0.03 -23.36
C TYR A 92 -23.63 0.57 -22.16
N TRP A 93 -24.70 -0.08 -21.71
CA TRP A 93 -25.43 0.33 -20.51
C TRP A 93 -24.54 0.30 -19.25
N VAL A 94 -23.83 -0.81 -19.01
CA VAL A 94 -22.91 -0.93 -17.86
C VAL A 94 -21.81 0.12 -17.95
N SER A 95 -21.22 0.34 -19.13
CA SER A 95 -20.21 1.38 -19.33
C SER A 95 -20.76 2.77 -19.02
N LEU A 96 -21.95 3.12 -19.51
CA LEU A 96 -22.59 4.42 -19.25
C LEU A 96 -22.82 4.63 -17.75
N VAL A 97 -23.40 3.65 -17.06
CA VAL A 97 -23.65 3.70 -15.62
C VAL A 97 -22.35 3.83 -14.85
N ALA A 98 -21.33 3.06 -15.21
CA ALA A 98 -20.01 3.13 -14.59
C ALA A 98 -19.39 4.52 -14.78
N TYR A 99 -19.36 5.06 -16.00
CA TYR A 99 -18.84 6.41 -16.26
C TYR A 99 -19.59 7.48 -15.48
N TYR A 100 -20.92 7.42 -15.45
CA TYR A 100 -21.73 8.39 -14.72
C TYR A 100 -21.48 8.34 -13.21
N LEU A 101 -21.49 7.14 -12.61
CA LEU A 101 -21.24 6.99 -11.18
C LEU A 101 -19.80 7.32 -10.80
N LEU A 102 -18.82 6.94 -11.61
CA LEU A 102 -17.41 7.32 -11.42
C LEU A 102 -17.23 8.84 -11.50
N TRP A 103 -17.85 9.49 -12.48
CA TRP A 103 -17.80 10.95 -12.61
C TRP A 103 -18.45 11.65 -11.41
N LYS A 104 -19.62 11.18 -10.97
CA LYS A 104 -20.32 11.69 -9.79
C LYS A 104 -19.45 11.53 -8.53
N ALA A 105 -18.90 10.33 -8.32
CA ALA A 105 -18.04 10.05 -7.17
C ALA A 105 -16.73 10.85 -7.21
N TYR A 106 -16.13 10.99 -8.39
CA TYR A 106 -14.93 11.80 -8.60
C TYR A 106 -15.16 13.27 -8.22
N LYS A 107 -16.27 13.85 -8.67
CA LYS A 107 -16.64 15.22 -8.31
C LYS A 107 -16.88 15.35 -6.80
N HIS A 108 -17.64 14.42 -6.20
CA HIS A 108 -17.90 14.39 -4.75
C HIS A 108 -16.60 14.31 -3.93
N VAL A 109 -15.71 13.38 -4.27
CA VAL A 109 -14.40 13.22 -3.61
C VAL A 109 -13.53 14.46 -3.79
N SER A 110 -13.55 15.09 -4.96
CA SER A 110 -12.83 16.35 -5.19
C SER A 110 -13.35 17.46 -4.28
N ASP A 111 -14.67 17.60 -4.15
CA ASP A 111 -15.31 18.61 -3.29
C ASP A 111 -15.02 18.34 -1.80
N LEU A 112 -15.08 17.08 -1.35
CA LEU A 112 -14.69 16.66 0.00
C LEU A 112 -13.23 16.96 0.29
N THR A 113 -12.33 16.66 -0.66
CA THR A 113 -10.90 16.91 -0.50
C THR A 113 -10.62 18.41 -0.44
N ALA A 114 -11.29 19.22 -1.27
CA ALA A 114 -11.19 20.68 -1.22
C ALA A 114 -11.69 21.23 0.12
N ALA A 115 -12.87 20.78 0.60
CA ALA A 115 -13.44 21.17 1.88
C ALA A 115 -12.54 20.75 3.06
N ALA A 116 -11.93 19.57 2.98
CA ALA A 116 -10.97 19.09 3.98
C ALA A 116 -9.70 19.95 4.00
N LEU A 117 -9.14 20.29 2.83
CA LEU A 117 -7.97 21.15 2.74
C LEU A 117 -8.24 22.56 3.29
N MET A 118 -9.47 23.06 3.16
CA MET A 118 -9.91 24.34 3.71
C MET A 118 -10.17 24.30 5.23
N SER A 119 -10.74 23.20 5.73
CA SER A 119 -11.18 23.07 7.13
C SER A 119 -10.13 22.48 8.08
N GLN A 120 -9.13 21.74 7.55
CA GLN A 120 -8.08 21.19 8.38
C GLN A 120 -7.25 22.30 9.04
N GLY A 121 -6.96 22.08 10.33
CA GLY A 121 -6.10 22.94 11.12
C GLY A 121 -4.69 23.11 10.51
N VAL A 122 -3.91 24.00 11.10
CA VAL A 122 -2.54 24.32 10.65
C VAL A 122 -1.67 23.05 10.73
N ARG A 123 -1.41 22.39 9.60
CA ARG A 123 -0.47 21.26 9.50
C ARG A 123 0.90 21.74 9.06
N ALA A 124 1.97 21.16 9.62
CA ALA A 124 3.34 21.56 9.30
C ALA A 124 3.70 21.34 7.81
N GLU A 125 3.12 20.32 7.17
CA GLU A 125 3.28 20.02 5.73
C GLU A 125 2.94 21.21 4.83
N GLN A 126 1.89 21.96 5.17
CA GLN A 126 1.41 23.08 4.35
C GLN A 126 2.42 24.24 4.28
N PHE A 127 3.41 24.24 5.15
CA PHE A 127 4.46 25.26 5.25
C PHE A 127 5.85 24.70 4.91
N THR A 128 5.93 23.40 4.62
CA THR A 128 7.21 22.70 4.47
C THR A 128 7.35 22.13 3.08
N VAL A 129 8.51 22.33 2.49
CA VAL A 129 8.84 21.83 1.16
C VAL A 129 10.09 20.96 1.27
N LEU A 130 10.07 19.80 0.61
CA LEU A 130 11.22 18.92 0.52
C LEU A 130 12.05 19.28 -0.71
N VAL A 131 13.31 19.64 -0.47
CA VAL A 131 14.31 19.96 -1.48
C VAL A 131 15.28 18.79 -1.58
N ARG A 132 15.58 18.36 -2.80
CA ARG A 132 16.47 17.26 -3.16
C ARG A 132 17.51 17.74 -4.18
N ASP A 133 18.53 16.92 -4.38
CA ASP A 133 19.59 17.11 -5.38
C ASP A 133 20.31 18.46 -5.22
N ILE A 134 20.63 18.79 -3.97
CA ILE A 134 21.37 20.00 -3.59
C ILE A 134 22.83 19.82 -4.03
N PRO A 135 23.41 20.79 -4.77
CA PRO A 135 24.80 20.71 -5.24
C PRO A 135 25.79 20.70 -4.07
N PRO A 136 27.01 20.16 -4.27
CA PRO A 136 28.03 20.13 -3.24
C PRO A 136 28.36 21.55 -2.73
N THR A 137 28.69 21.62 -1.44
CA THR A 137 28.97 22.89 -0.75
C THR A 137 30.23 23.55 -1.28
N PRO A 138 30.22 24.87 -1.54
CA PRO A 138 31.44 25.65 -1.79
C PRO A 138 32.39 25.59 -0.57
N GLU A 139 33.70 25.72 -0.80
CA GLU A 139 34.70 25.66 0.27
C GLU A 139 34.44 26.73 1.36
N GLY A 140 34.37 26.29 2.62
CA GLY A 140 34.23 27.17 3.79
C GLY A 140 32.80 27.48 4.24
N GLN A 141 31.76 27.05 3.52
CA GLN A 141 30.36 27.29 3.90
C GLN A 141 29.66 26.01 4.39
N SER A 142 28.82 26.10 5.43
CA SER A 142 27.99 24.96 5.83
C SER A 142 26.84 24.73 4.85
N ARG A 143 26.42 23.46 4.63
CA ARG A 143 25.29 23.14 3.74
C ARG A 143 24.02 23.89 4.12
N LYS A 144 23.79 24.07 5.42
CA LYS A 144 22.67 24.86 5.93
C LYS A 144 22.76 26.32 5.49
N GLU A 145 23.93 26.96 5.61
CA GLU A 145 24.13 28.33 5.17
C GLU A 145 23.94 28.49 3.66
N GLN A 146 24.39 27.52 2.85
CA GLN A 146 24.17 27.50 1.41
C GLN A 146 22.67 27.53 1.07
N ILE A 147 21.88 26.66 1.72
CA ILE A 147 20.43 26.57 1.52
C ILE A 147 19.74 27.84 2.02
N ASP A 148 20.10 28.31 3.23
CA ASP A 148 19.53 29.53 3.81
C ASP A 148 19.81 30.74 2.91
N SER A 149 21.02 30.88 2.37
CA SER A 149 21.37 31.97 1.44
C SER A 149 20.59 31.87 0.13
N TYR A 150 20.46 30.65 -0.43
CA TYR A 150 19.74 30.42 -1.66
C TYR A 150 18.26 30.81 -1.54
N PHE A 151 17.56 30.25 -0.54
CA PHE A 151 16.13 30.51 -0.37
C PHE A 151 15.83 31.92 0.15
N LYS A 152 16.72 32.56 0.91
CA LYS A 152 16.57 33.98 1.27
C LYS A 152 16.69 34.90 0.06
N THR A 153 17.52 34.55 -0.93
CA THR A 153 17.67 35.34 -2.15
C THR A 153 16.40 35.29 -3.01
N ILE A 154 15.74 34.13 -3.07
CA ILE A 154 14.54 33.93 -3.89
C ILE A 154 13.27 34.34 -3.14
N TYR A 155 13.20 34.08 -1.83
CA TYR A 155 12.03 34.31 -0.97
C TYR A 155 12.41 35.07 0.32
N PRO A 156 12.79 36.36 0.23
CA PRO A 156 13.37 37.11 1.36
C PRO A 156 12.46 37.24 2.58
N GLU A 157 11.16 37.47 2.38
CA GLU A 157 10.18 37.70 3.46
C GLU A 157 9.43 36.44 3.88
N ALA A 158 9.44 35.39 3.04
CA ALA A 158 8.65 34.19 3.26
C ALA A 158 9.47 33.01 3.80
N PHE A 159 10.79 33.04 3.59
CA PHE A 159 11.68 32.00 4.11
C PHE A 159 11.78 32.09 5.64
N TYR A 160 11.50 30.98 6.33
CA TYR A 160 11.61 30.91 7.78
C TYR A 160 12.91 30.23 8.22
N ARG A 161 13.12 28.98 7.78
CA ARG A 161 14.26 28.15 8.22
C ARG A 161 14.48 26.97 7.27
N SER A 162 15.71 26.47 7.19
CA SER A 162 16.01 25.15 6.62
C SER A 162 16.43 24.12 7.68
N MET A 163 16.17 22.86 7.37
CA MET A 163 16.63 21.69 8.11
C MET A 163 17.25 20.68 7.14
N VAL A 164 18.56 20.47 7.25
CA VAL A 164 19.29 19.51 6.43
C VAL A 164 18.89 18.09 6.83
N VAL A 165 18.64 17.23 5.84
CA VAL A 165 18.35 15.82 6.07
C VAL A 165 19.67 15.08 6.31
N THR A 166 19.71 14.28 7.37
CA THR A 166 20.87 13.46 7.75
C THR A 166 20.58 11.97 7.60
N ASP A 167 21.60 11.17 7.29
CA ASP A 167 21.49 9.71 7.33
C ASP A 167 21.49 9.22 8.79
N ASN A 168 20.28 9.06 9.36
CA ASN A 168 20.06 8.66 10.75
C ASN A 168 19.92 7.14 10.94
N LYS A 169 20.42 6.30 10.03
CA LYS A 169 20.19 4.85 10.07
C LYS A 169 20.67 4.18 11.36
N GLU A 170 21.93 4.39 11.72
CA GLU A 170 22.52 3.83 12.93
C GLU A 170 21.90 4.45 14.19
N VAL A 171 21.66 5.76 14.17
CA VAL A 171 20.97 6.49 15.25
C VAL A 171 19.57 5.92 15.50
N ASN A 172 18.80 5.67 14.44
CA ASN A 172 17.45 5.10 14.52
C ASN A 172 17.47 3.66 15.03
N LYS A 173 18.49 2.88 14.66
CA LYS A 173 18.67 1.52 15.17
C LYS A 173 18.92 1.52 16.68
N ILE A 174 19.87 2.32 17.15
CA ILE A 174 20.17 2.48 18.59
C ILE A 174 18.96 3.03 19.34
N TYR A 175 18.27 4.03 18.78
CA TYR A 175 17.07 4.62 19.38
C TYR A 175 15.95 3.59 19.53
N LYS A 176 15.70 2.77 18.50
CA LYS A 176 14.69 1.70 18.54
C LYS A 176 15.03 0.65 19.59
N GLU A 177 16.29 0.22 19.69
CA GLU A 177 16.75 -0.69 20.73
C GLU A 177 16.55 -0.10 22.13
N LEU A 178 16.81 1.21 22.30
CA LEU A 178 16.59 1.94 23.54
C LEU A 178 15.11 2.04 23.91
N GLU A 179 14.24 2.34 22.94
CA GLU A 179 12.78 2.40 23.13
C GLU A 179 12.20 1.03 23.51
N GLU A 180 12.65 -0.04 22.85
CA GLU A 180 12.30 -1.42 23.22
C GLU A 180 12.77 -1.77 24.64
N CYS A 181 13.97 -1.34 25.05
CA CYS A 181 14.45 -1.52 26.42
C CYS A 181 13.60 -0.76 27.44
N LYS A 182 13.24 0.51 27.16
CA LYS A 182 12.35 1.31 28.01
C LYS A 182 10.97 0.68 28.16
N LYS A 183 10.39 0.16 27.07
CA LYS A 183 9.10 -0.54 27.09
C LYS A 183 9.14 -1.80 27.95
N LYS A 184 10.22 -2.60 27.83
CA LYS A 184 10.42 -3.81 28.65
C LYS A 184 10.65 -3.47 30.12
N LEU A 185 11.35 -2.38 30.43
CA LEU A 185 11.53 -1.88 31.80
C LEU A 185 10.19 -1.45 32.41
N ALA A 186 9.40 -0.64 31.71
CA ALA A 186 8.08 -0.22 32.19
C ALA A 186 7.14 -1.41 32.45
N HIS A 187 7.19 -2.43 31.59
CA HIS A 187 6.45 -3.67 31.82
C HIS A 187 6.93 -4.42 33.07
N ALA A 188 8.25 -4.54 33.26
CA ALA A 188 8.82 -5.19 34.44
C ALA A 188 8.48 -4.44 35.75
N GLU A 189 8.48 -3.11 35.74
CA GLU A 189 8.06 -2.28 36.88
C GLU A 189 6.58 -2.43 37.19
N ALA A 190 5.71 -2.50 36.16
CA ALA A 190 4.28 -2.75 36.33
C ALA A 190 4.02 -4.10 37.00
N VAL A 191 4.68 -5.16 36.52
CA VAL A 191 4.61 -6.51 37.11
C VAL A 191 5.10 -6.52 38.57
N TYR A 192 6.15 -5.75 38.89
CA TYR A 192 6.63 -5.61 40.26
C TYR A 192 5.67 -4.82 41.17
N ALA A 193 4.88 -3.89 40.62
CA ALA A 193 3.93 -3.06 41.36
C ALA A 193 2.59 -3.75 41.64
N GLU A 194 2.15 -4.69 40.79
CA GLU A 194 0.87 -5.42 40.96
C GLU A 194 0.71 -6.16 42.31
N PRO A 195 1.71 -6.90 42.82
CA PRO A 195 1.60 -7.64 44.10
C PRO A 195 1.46 -6.72 45.31
N LYS A 196 1.97 -5.48 45.24
CA LYS A 196 1.86 -4.49 46.34
C LYS A 196 0.42 -4.02 46.55
N LYS A 197 -0.46 -4.17 45.54
CA LYS A 197 -1.90 -3.84 45.64
C LYS A 197 -2.74 -4.96 46.24
N THR A 198 -2.23 -6.20 46.28
CA THR A 198 -2.95 -7.40 46.74
C THR A 198 -2.54 -7.88 48.15
N GLY A 199 -1.80 -7.06 48.90
CA GLY A 199 -1.51 -7.31 50.32
C GLY A 199 -0.32 -8.24 50.61
N LYS A 200 0.57 -8.51 49.63
CA LYS A 200 1.87 -9.16 49.87
C LYS A 200 2.95 -8.08 50.05
N PRO A 201 3.70 -8.07 51.18
CA PRO A 201 4.59 -6.94 51.52
C PRO A 201 5.82 -6.83 50.59
N ASP A 202 6.29 -7.94 50.03
CA ASP A 202 7.42 -7.95 49.08
C ASP A 202 6.96 -8.47 47.71
N GLY A 203 6.85 -7.57 46.72
CA GLY A 203 6.56 -7.94 45.34
C GLY A 203 7.66 -8.81 44.74
N ILE A 204 7.30 -9.78 43.90
CA ILE A 204 8.28 -10.66 43.23
C ILE A 204 9.01 -9.85 42.15
N ARG A 205 10.33 -9.67 42.31
CA ARG A 205 11.17 -8.98 41.31
C ARG A 205 11.31 -9.85 40.05
N PRO A 206 10.97 -9.34 38.85
CA PRO A 206 11.03 -10.15 37.63
C PRO A 206 12.48 -10.45 37.24
N MET A 207 12.83 -11.73 37.13
CA MET A 207 14.16 -12.17 36.73
C MET A 207 14.19 -12.52 35.24
N ASN A 208 15.24 -12.10 34.53
CA ASN A 208 15.52 -12.47 33.15
C ASN A 208 16.81 -13.30 33.07
N ARG A 209 16.96 -14.13 32.04
CA ARG A 209 18.21 -14.82 31.72
C ARG A 209 18.94 -14.09 30.61
N THR A 210 20.26 -13.95 30.72
CA THR A 210 21.08 -13.11 29.83
C THR A 210 21.36 -13.67 28.44
N GLY A 211 21.10 -14.96 28.19
CA GLY A 211 21.42 -15.64 26.93
C GLY A 211 20.34 -15.59 25.85
N PHE A 212 20.60 -16.28 24.74
CA PHE A 212 19.77 -16.28 23.54
C PHE A 212 18.30 -16.63 23.86
N LEU A 213 17.37 -15.74 23.46
CA LEU A 213 15.92 -15.87 23.69
C LEU A 213 15.51 -16.08 25.17
N GLY A 214 16.38 -15.78 26.14
CA GLY A 214 16.11 -16.01 27.57
C GLY A 214 16.22 -17.48 28.01
N LEU A 215 16.79 -18.35 27.16
CA LEU A 215 16.89 -19.79 27.44
C LEU A 215 18.17 -20.15 28.24
N PHE A 216 19.27 -19.45 27.97
CA PHE A 216 20.60 -19.72 28.54
C PHE A 216 21.09 -18.55 29.41
N GLY A 217 22.04 -18.79 30.32
CA GLY A 217 22.69 -17.75 31.13
C GLY A 217 22.14 -17.56 32.55
N ASN A 218 22.81 -16.68 33.30
CA ASN A 218 22.52 -16.42 34.71
C ASN A 218 21.20 -15.65 34.86
N LYS A 219 20.47 -15.95 35.95
CA LYS A 219 19.28 -15.18 36.35
C LYS A 219 19.74 -13.84 36.90
N VAL A 220 19.37 -12.76 36.21
CA VAL A 220 19.66 -11.38 36.61
C VAL A 220 18.34 -10.64 36.75
N ASP A 221 18.29 -9.65 37.64
CA ASP A 221 17.13 -8.78 37.74
C ASP A 221 16.88 -8.05 36.41
N SER A 222 15.66 -8.16 35.90
CA SER A 222 15.27 -7.53 34.64
C SER A 222 15.36 -6.01 34.74
N ILE A 223 14.99 -5.42 35.88
CA ILE A 223 14.96 -3.98 36.08
C ILE A 223 16.38 -3.42 36.05
N GLU A 224 17.29 -4.03 36.78
CA GLU A 224 18.70 -3.63 36.82
C GLU A 224 19.38 -3.83 35.46
N CYS A 225 19.12 -4.96 34.78
CA CYS A 225 19.66 -5.24 33.46
C CYS A 225 19.22 -4.21 32.40
N TYR A 226 17.93 -3.85 32.35
CA TYR A 226 17.45 -2.85 31.40
C TYR A 226 17.92 -1.44 31.76
N THR A 227 18.00 -1.11 33.05
CA THR A 227 18.53 0.19 33.51
C THR A 227 19.99 0.35 33.09
N GLN A 228 20.81 -0.69 33.29
CA GLN A 228 22.20 -0.70 32.85
C GLN A 228 22.32 -0.55 31.32
N LYS A 229 21.52 -1.29 30.54
CA LYS A 229 21.49 -1.15 29.08
C LYS A 229 21.08 0.24 28.62
N ILE A 230 20.12 0.88 29.28
CA ILE A 230 19.73 2.26 28.96
C ILE A 230 20.89 3.23 29.25
N ASN A 231 21.57 3.08 30.38
CA ASN A 231 22.72 3.90 30.73
C ASN A 231 23.90 3.71 29.78
N GLU A 232 24.06 2.53 29.18
CA GLU A 232 25.07 2.25 28.16
C GLU A 232 24.68 2.80 26.77
N LEU A 233 23.42 2.65 26.37
CA LEU A 233 22.93 3.06 25.04
C LEU A 233 22.74 4.57 24.90
N THR A 234 22.40 5.26 25.99
CA THR A 234 22.18 6.73 25.97
C THR A 234 23.42 7.52 25.50
N PRO A 235 24.63 7.33 26.07
CA PRO A 235 25.81 8.05 25.61
C PRO A 235 26.24 7.62 24.19
N LYS A 236 26.04 6.35 23.82
CA LYS A 236 26.30 5.87 22.44
C LYS A 236 25.39 6.60 21.43
N LEU A 237 24.12 6.77 21.77
CA LEU A 237 23.17 7.52 20.95
C LEU A 237 23.59 8.98 20.80
N GLU A 238 23.96 9.66 21.89
CA GLU A 238 24.41 11.06 21.83
C GLU A 238 25.69 11.25 21.01
N ALA A 239 26.64 10.31 21.10
CA ALA A 239 27.86 10.32 20.31
C ALA A 239 27.55 10.16 18.82
N GLU A 240 26.75 9.15 18.45
CA GLU A 240 26.34 8.90 17.06
C GLU A 240 25.52 10.05 16.48
N GLN A 241 24.66 10.70 17.28
CA GLN A 241 23.92 11.89 16.86
C GLN A 241 24.87 13.04 16.50
N LYS A 242 25.88 13.30 17.32
CA LYS A 242 26.87 14.36 17.06
C LYS A 242 27.68 14.09 15.79
N VAL A 243 28.09 12.84 15.56
CA VAL A 243 28.79 12.41 14.33
C VAL A 243 27.89 12.59 13.12
N THR A 244 26.64 12.12 13.22
CA THR A 244 25.67 12.13 12.11
C THR A 244 25.34 13.57 11.66
N LEU A 245 25.20 14.50 12.59
CA LEU A 245 24.95 15.92 12.28
C LEU A 245 26.13 16.59 11.57
N ARG A 246 27.36 16.14 11.80
CA ARG A 246 28.57 16.73 11.21
C ARG A 246 28.92 16.11 9.85
N GLU A 247 28.91 14.78 9.76
CA GLU A 247 29.53 14.05 8.65
C GLU A 247 28.51 13.43 7.69
N LYS A 248 27.34 13.02 8.19
CA LYS A 248 26.35 12.23 7.42
C LYS A 248 25.20 13.10 6.90
N GLN A 249 25.50 14.29 6.41
CA GLN A 249 24.51 15.16 5.78
C GLN A 249 24.24 14.71 4.34
N LEU A 250 22.96 14.60 3.96
CA LEU A 250 22.54 14.25 2.60
C LEU A 250 22.32 15.49 1.74
N GLY A 251 22.29 15.33 0.42
CA GLY A 251 21.99 16.39 -0.56
C GLY A 251 20.50 16.77 -0.60
N SER A 252 19.81 16.72 0.55
CA SER A 252 18.38 16.98 0.69
C SER A 252 18.12 17.79 1.95
N ALA A 253 17.09 18.63 1.92
CA ALA A 253 16.71 19.48 3.05
C ALA A 253 15.20 19.74 3.07
N LEU A 254 14.66 19.97 4.25
CA LEU A 254 13.33 20.52 4.45
C LEU A 254 13.45 22.04 4.58
N VAL A 255 12.64 22.76 3.84
CA VAL A 255 12.57 24.23 3.88
C VAL A 255 11.20 24.64 4.39
N PHE A 256 11.20 25.49 5.40
CA PHE A 256 10.01 26.00 6.04
C PHE A 256 9.74 27.44 5.59
N PHE A 257 8.48 27.71 5.26
CA PHE A 257 7.98 29.03 4.88
C PHE A 257 6.98 29.55 5.91
N THR A 258 6.84 30.88 5.99
CA THR A 258 5.84 31.53 6.85
C THR A 258 4.43 31.49 6.26
N SER A 259 4.31 31.35 4.92
CA SER A 259 3.05 31.34 4.19
C SER A 259 2.83 30.03 3.43
N ARG A 260 1.61 29.49 3.53
CA ARG A 260 1.18 28.27 2.81
C ARG A 260 1.21 28.45 1.30
N VAL A 261 0.83 29.64 0.83
CA VAL A 261 0.77 29.96 -0.60
C VAL A 261 2.17 29.95 -1.20
N THR A 262 3.15 30.51 -0.48
CA THR A 262 4.54 30.52 -0.93
C THR A 262 5.13 29.12 -0.90
N ALA A 263 4.84 28.31 0.12
CA ALA A 263 5.27 26.91 0.17
C ALA A 263 4.74 26.12 -1.03
N ALA A 264 3.43 26.20 -1.32
CA ALA A 264 2.82 25.53 -2.46
C ALA A 264 3.36 26.02 -3.81
N SER A 265 3.57 27.34 -3.97
CA SER A 265 4.18 27.90 -5.18
C SER A 265 5.63 27.46 -5.36
N ALA A 266 6.41 27.42 -4.27
CA ALA A 266 7.78 26.93 -4.30
C ALA A 266 7.85 25.43 -4.62
N ALA A 267 6.88 24.64 -4.15
CA ALA A 267 6.79 23.19 -4.39
C ALA A 267 6.64 22.84 -5.88
N VAL A 268 5.94 23.69 -6.64
CA VAL A 268 5.64 23.49 -8.06
C VAL A 268 6.67 24.16 -8.98
N SER A 269 7.42 25.15 -8.48
CA SER A 269 8.36 25.92 -9.30
C SER A 269 9.66 25.16 -9.56
N LEU A 270 10.19 25.28 -10.79
CA LEU A 270 11.55 24.83 -11.11
C LEU A 270 12.55 25.88 -10.63
N HIS A 271 13.46 25.49 -9.74
CA HIS A 271 14.40 26.41 -9.11
C HIS A 271 15.71 26.57 -9.90
N ALA A 272 16.08 25.58 -10.72
CA ALA A 272 17.30 25.61 -11.54
C ALA A 272 16.99 25.43 -13.03
N ARG A 273 17.91 25.91 -13.88
CA ARG A 273 17.85 25.70 -15.34
C ARG A 273 18.00 24.23 -15.74
N MET A 274 18.64 23.42 -14.88
CA MET A 274 18.81 21.98 -15.05
C MET A 274 17.92 21.26 -14.05
N VAL A 275 17.04 20.38 -14.55
CA VAL A 275 16.02 19.69 -13.75
C VAL A 275 16.63 18.77 -12.69
N ASP A 276 17.84 18.27 -12.90
CA ASP A 276 18.52 17.35 -11.96
C ASP A 276 19.16 18.04 -10.75
N THR A 277 18.98 19.36 -10.59
CA THR A 277 19.54 20.14 -9.46
C THR A 277 18.44 20.94 -8.78
N TRP A 278 18.45 21.00 -7.46
CA TRP A 278 17.42 21.71 -6.67
C TRP A 278 16.01 21.23 -7.02
N THR A 279 15.81 19.91 -7.04
CA THR A 279 14.48 19.33 -7.24
C THR A 279 13.64 19.57 -6.00
N VAL A 280 12.39 19.95 -6.20
CA VAL A 280 11.51 20.39 -5.13
C VAL A 280 10.18 19.63 -5.21
N MET A 281 9.65 19.22 -4.05
CA MET A 281 8.37 18.53 -3.93
C MET A 281 7.70 18.82 -2.57
N ASP A 282 6.40 18.55 -2.47
CA ASP A 282 5.66 18.66 -1.21
C ASP A 282 6.26 17.75 -0.12
N ALA A 283 6.42 18.27 1.09
CA ALA A 283 6.98 17.50 2.19
C ALA A 283 5.93 16.51 2.76
N PRO A 284 6.30 15.23 3.00
CA PRO A 284 5.40 14.27 3.63
C PRO A 284 5.19 14.56 5.13
N GLU A 285 4.14 13.99 5.70
CA GLU A 285 3.78 14.13 7.11
C GLU A 285 4.87 13.58 8.05
N PRO A 286 5.23 14.28 9.16
CA PRO A 286 6.28 13.82 10.09
C PRO A 286 6.01 12.47 10.76
N GLN A 287 4.75 12.05 10.86
CA GLN A 287 4.37 10.76 11.44
C GLN A 287 4.54 9.58 10.46
N GLN A 288 4.77 9.86 9.16
CA GLN A 288 5.12 8.84 8.18
C GLN A 288 6.56 8.38 8.41
N LYS A 289 6.70 7.20 9.01
CA LYS A 289 8.00 6.61 9.32
C LYS A 289 8.73 6.25 8.02
N LEU A 290 9.77 7.01 7.67
CA LEU A 290 10.80 6.58 6.72
C LEU A 290 11.58 5.42 7.35
N LEU A 291 11.14 4.19 7.08
CA LEU A 291 11.77 3.00 7.63
C LEU A 291 13.07 2.68 6.88
N PRO A 292 14.20 2.52 7.60
CA PRO A 292 15.40 1.91 7.06
C PRO A 292 15.21 0.39 6.86
N PHE A 293 15.58 -0.07 5.65
CA PHE A 293 16.00 -1.41 5.23
C PHE A 293 15.83 -2.55 6.26
N LEU A 294 14.98 -3.51 5.90
CA LEU A 294 15.04 -4.86 6.45
C LEU A 294 15.94 -5.73 5.58
N LYS A 295 16.95 -6.32 6.23
CA LYS A 295 17.78 -7.42 5.73
C LYS A 295 16.88 -8.57 5.26
N ALA A 296 17.14 -9.06 4.05
CA ALA A 296 16.70 -10.38 3.62
C ALA A 296 17.64 -11.41 4.25
N ALA A 297 17.07 -12.29 5.07
CA ALA A 297 17.73 -13.51 5.55
C ALA A 297 16.93 -14.69 4.98
N THR A 298 17.57 -15.55 4.20
CA THR A 298 17.09 -16.92 3.99
C THR A 298 18.28 -17.77 3.62
N ASP A 299 18.61 -18.74 4.47
CA ASP A 299 19.50 -19.84 4.14
C ASP A 299 19.09 -21.08 4.93
N GLN A 300 19.40 -22.23 4.34
CA GLN A 300 19.24 -23.62 4.78
C GLN A 300 17.99 -24.42 4.36
N ASP A 301 18.34 -25.55 3.77
CA ASP A 301 17.56 -26.64 3.24
C ASP A 301 16.73 -27.40 4.29
N VAL A 302 15.80 -28.19 3.74
CA VAL A 302 15.15 -29.38 4.28
C VAL A 302 13.65 -29.18 4.43
N ILE A 303 12.90 -29.81 3.51
CA ILE A 303 11.74 -30.69 3.72
C ILE A 303 11.27 -31.09 2.31
N LYS A 304 11.81 -32.18 1.75
CA LYS A 304 11.33 -32.81 0.51
C LYS A 304 10.86 -34.21 0.82
N THR A 305 9.59 -34.38 1.20
CA THR A 305 8.84 -35.65 0.95
C THR A 305 7.36 -35.61 1.34
N VAL A 306 6.88 -34.62 2.12
CA VAL A 306 5.43 -34.41 2.38
C VAL A 306 4.86 -33.27 1.51
N LEU A 307 5.74 -32.64 0.73
CA LEU A 307 5.52 -31.38 0.04
C LEU A 307 4.80 -31.58 -1.32
N GLU A 308 4.91 -32.72 -1.99
CA GLU A 308 4.47 -32.83 -3.41
C GLU A 308 2.95 -32.77 -3.67
N ALA A 309 2.09 -33.07 -2.70
CA ALA A 309 0.63 -33.03 -2.92
C ALA A 309 -0.02 -31.67 -2.61
N TYR A 310 0.53 -30.91 -1.65
CA TYR A 310 -0.05 -29.66 -1.16
C TYR A 310 0.83 -28.43 -1.38
N LEU A 311 2.11 -28.59 -1.75
CA LEU A 311 3.03 -27.47 -2.00
C LEU A 311 2.62 -26.56 -3.12
N PRO A 312 2.10 -27.01 -4.27
CA PRO A 312 1.71 -26.06 -5.31
C PRO A 312 0.63 -25.09 -4.79
N GLN A 313 -0.31 -25.60 -3.99
CA GLN A 313 -1.42 -24.82 -3.42
C GLN A 313 -0.95 -23.95 -2.24
N ILE A 314 -0.16 -24.50 -1.30
CA ILE A 314 0.39 -23.76 -0.16
C ILE A 314 1.42 -22.73 -0.65
N ALA A 315 2.30 -23.07 -1.59
CA ALA A 315 3.26 -22.15 -2.18
C ALA A 315 2.55 -21.05 -2.96
N LEU A 316 1.47 -21.34 -3.69
CA LEU A 316 0.69 -20.32 -4.37
C LEU A 316 -0.02 -19.38 -3.39
N ILE A 317 -0.61 -19.91 -2.31
CA ILE A 317 -1.25 -19.09 -1.26
C ILE A 317 -0.22 -18.24 -0.52
N VAL A 318 0.92 -18.83 -0.12
CA VAL A 318 2.03 -18.13 0.53
C VAL A 318 2.62 -17.08 -0.41
N PHE A 319 2.79 -17.40 -1.69
CA PHE A 319 3.25 -16.46 -2.70
C PHE A 319 2.28 -15.30 -2.87
N LEU A 320 0.97 -15.56 -2.98
CA LEU A 320 -0.07 -14.52 -3.05
C LEU A 320 -0.14 -13.67 -1.78
N ALA A 321 0.09 -14.26 -0.60
CA ALA A 321 0.14 -13.53 0.67
C ALA A 321 1.43 -12.72 0.85
N LEU A 322 2.55 -13.20 0.28
CA LEU A 322 3.85 -12.53 0.32
C LEU A 322 3.98 -11.47 -0.79
N LEU A 323 3.23 -11.60 -1.89
CA LEU A 323 3.33 -10.73 -3.05
C LEU A 323 3.12 -9.25 -2.71
N PRO A 324 2.09 -8.83 -1.95
CA PRO A 324 1.96 -7.42 -1.54
C PRO A 324 3.16 -6.93 -0.74
N LYS A 325 3.70 -7.76 0.17
CA LYS A 325 4.88 -7.42 0.97
C LYS A 325 6.13 -7.29 0.09
N PHE A 326 6.27 -8.17 -0.90
CA PHE A 326 7.36 -8.13 -1.86
C PHE A 326 7.27 -6.92 -2.79
N LEU A 327 6.09 -6.59 -3.31
CA LEU A 327 5.88 -5.40 -4.14
C LEU A 327 6.06 -4.10 -3.34
N LEU A 328 5.68 -4.09 -2.06
CA LEU A 328 6.01 -2.99 -1.14
C LEU A 328 7.52 -2.90 -0.94
N PHE A 329 8.23 -4.01 -0.78
CA PHE A 329 9.69 -4.01 -0.67
C PHE A 329 10.35 -3.44 -1.94
N LEU A 330 9.92 -3.87 -3.13
CA LEU A 330 10.41 -3.30 -4.40
C LEU A 330 10.12 -1.80 -4.51
N SER A 331 8.91 -1.38 -4.19
CA SER A 331 8.52 0.05 -4.24
C SER A 331 9.27 0.89 -3.20
N LYS A 332 9.72 0.30 -2.09
CA LYS A 332 10.63 0.94 -1.13
C LYS A 332 12.05 1.03 -1.67
N ALA A 333 12.53 -0.01 -2.34
CA ALA A 333 13.86 -0.03 -2.97
C ALA A 333 13.99 1.00 -4.12
N GLU A 334 12.89 1.41 -4.73
CA GLU A 334 12.84 2.50 -5.73
C GLU A 334 13.18 3.88 -5.15
N GLY A 335 13.23 4.05 -3.81
CA GLY A 335 13.61 5.32 -3.19
C GLY A 335 12.52 6.40 -3.22
N ILE A 336 11.25 5.99 -3.28
CA ILE A 336 10.09 6.91 -3.21
C ILE A 336 10.05 7.57 -1.81
N PRO A 337 9.91 8.91 -1.72
CA PRO A 337 10.10 9.66 -0.46
C PRO A 337 8.93 9.58 0.53
N SER A 338 7.71 9.26 0.07
CA SER A 338 6.51 9.20 0.92
C SER A 338 5.93 7.79 0.96
N GLU A 339 5.49 7.34 2.13
CA GLU A 339 4.84 6.05 2.31
C GLU A 339 3.54 5.95 1.52
N SER A 340 2.74 7.02 1.48
CA SER A 340 1.51 7.09 0.68
C SER A 340 1.80 6.83 -0.80
N HIS A 341 2.90 7.39 -1.32
CA HIS A 341 3.34 7.15 -2.70
C HIS A 341 3.89 5.73 -2.91
N VAL A 342 4.61 5.17 -1.93
CA VAL A 342 5.08 3.78 -1.96
C VAL A 342 3.90 2.82 -2.02
N ILE A 343 2.87 3.01 -1.18
CA ILE A 343 1.66 2.18 -1.16
C ILE A 343 0.93 2.30 -2.49
N ARG A 344 0.76 3.52 -3.03
CA ARG A 344 0.16 3.73 -4.36
C ARG A 344 0.92 3.01 -5.47
N ALA A 345 2.25 3.10 -5.47
CA ALA A 345 3.09 2.44 -6.46
C ALA A 345 3.04 0.90 -6.33
N ALA A 346 3.05 0.38 -5.10
CA ALA A 346 2.92 -1.06 -4.84
C ALA A 346 1.55 -1.59 -5.26
N SER A 347 0.46 -0.86 -4.96
CA SER A 347 -0.90 -1.17 -5.40
C SER A 347 -1.02 -1.15 -6.93
N GLY A 348 -0.38 -0.19 -7.60
CA GLY A 348 -0.31 -0.14 -9.06
C GLY A 348 0.39 -1.37 -9.64
N LYS A 349 1.55 -1.75 -9.10
CA LYS A 349 2.26 -2.98 -9.50
C LYS A 349 1.43 -4.24 -9.25
N TYR A 350 0.72 -4.30 -8.11
CA TYR A 350 -0.18 -5.40 -7.78
C TYR A 350 -1.33 -5.50 -8.77
N PHE A 351 -1.94 -4.38 -9.15
CA PHE A 351 -2.99 -4.32 -10.17
C PHE A 351 -2.51 -4.90 -11.51
N TYR A 352 -1.38 -4.43 -12.04
CA TYR A 352 -0.83 -4.96 -13.30
C TYR A 352 -0.49 -6.44 -13.19
N PHE A 353 0.11 -6.87 -12.06
CA PHE A 353 0.39 -8.28 -11.83
C PHE A 353 -0.89 -9.12 -11.82
N SER A 354 -1.96 -8.66 -11.16
CA SER A 354 -3.26 -9.35 -11.11
C SER A 354 -3.91 -9.42 -12.49
N VAL A 355 -3.91 -8.34 -13.28
CA VAL A 355 -4.48 -8.35 -14.64
C VAL A 355 -3.72 -9.33 -15.53
N LEU A 356 -2.39 -9.29 -15.52
CA LEU A 356 -1.58 -10.12 -16.42
C LEU A 356 -1.55 -11.59 -16.00
N ASN A 357 -1.31 -11.90 -14.72
CA ASN A 357 -1.16 -13.28 -14.26
C ASN A 357 -2.48 -13.94 -13.85
N VAL A 358 -3.35 -13.22 -13.13
CA VAL A 358 -4.58 -13.82 -12.58
C VAL A 358 -5.71 -13.74 -13.60
N PHE A 359 -5.90 -12.60 -14.27
CA PHE A 359 -6.98 -12.48 -15.26
C PHE A 359 -6.59 -13.13 -16.59
N ILE A 360 -5.55 -12.64 -17.28
CA ILE A 360 -5.18 -13.16 -18.62
C ILE A 360 -4.63 -14.61 -18.53
N GLY A 361 -3.76 -14.90 -17.55
CA GLY A 361 -3.16 -16.23 -17.40
C GLY A 361 -4.20 -17.33 -17.17
N VAL A 362 -5.15 -17.12 -16.26
CA VAL A 362 -6.24 -18.07 -16.02
C VAL A 362 -7.18 -18.15 -17.21
N THR A 363 -7.55 -17.01 -17.81
CA THR A 363 -8.51 -16.95 -18.92
C THR A 363 -8.04 -17.75 -20.14
N ILE A 364 -6.74 -17.80 -20.40
CA ILE A 364 -6.17 -18.51 -21.56
C ILE A 364 -5.76 -19.95 -21.20
N GLY A 365 -5.91 -20.35 -19.92
CA GLY A 365 -5.60 -21.71 -19.45
C GLY A 365 -4.12 -22.09 -19.57
N GLY A 366 -3.22 -21.08 -19.62
CA GLY A 366 -1.80 -21.26 -19.89
C GLY A 366 -0.91 -20.34 -19.06
N THR A 367 0.38 -20.64 -19.01
CA THR A 367 1.35 -19.74 -18.37
C THR A 367 1.51 -18.45 -19.17
N LEU A 368 1.84 -17.34 -18.51
CA LEU A 368 2.01 -16.03 -19.16
C LEU A 368 2.96 -16.09 -20.37
N PHE A 369 3.99 -16.93 -20.27
CA PHE A 369 4.98 -17.13 -21.32
C PHE A 369 4.48 -17.96 -22.50
N SER A 370 3.61 -18.96 -22.28
CA SER A 370 2.96 -19.69 -23.37
C SER A 370 1.97 -18.80 -24.11
N THR A 371 1.21 -17.99 -23.38
CA THR A 371 0.28 -17.01 -23.95
C THR A 371 1.00 -15.98 -24.82
N LEU A 372 2.11 -15.40 -24.33
CA LEU A 372 2.93 -14.48 -25.12
C LEU A 372 3.49 -15.12 -26.40
N LYS A 373 3.90 -16.39 -26.33
CA LYS A 373 4.37 -17.12 -27.52
C LYS A 373 3.26 -17.37 -28.55
N THR A 374 2.03 -17.66 -28.10
CA THR A 374 0.89 -17.83 -28.99
C THR A 374 0.49 -16.50 -29.64
N ILE A 375 0.45 -15.43 -28.86
CA ILE A 375 0.19 -14.05 -29.33
C ILE A 375 1.24 -13.60 -30.36
N GLN A 376 2.51 -13.92 -30.13
CA GLN A 376 3.60 -13.56 -31.04
C GLN A 376 3.51 -14.30 -32.38
N LYS A 377 3.03 -15.56 -32.37
CA LYS A 377 2.95 -16.38 -33.58
C LYS A 377 1.72 -16.03 -34.43
N ASP A 378 0.56 -15.86 -33.80
CA ASP A 378 -0.70 -15.60 -34.50
C ASP A 378 -1.54 -14.53 -33.79
N PRO A 379 -1.27 -13.23 -34.01
CA PRO A 379 -1.96 -12.15 -33.31
C PRO A 379 -3.47 -12.08 -33.61
N ASN A 380 -3.92 -12.59 -34.75
CA ASN A 380 -5.34 -12.63 -35.11
C ASN A 380 -6.13 -13.71 -34.35
N SER A 381 -5.46 -14.74 -33.82
CA SER A 381 -6.11 -15.84 -33.09
C SER A 381 -6.52 -15.46 -31.66
N ILE A 382 -6.09 -14.30 -31.17
CA ILE A 382 -6.33 -13.83 -29.80
C ILE A 382 -7.82 -13.64 -29.56
N ALA A 383 -8.54 -13.06 -30.53
CA ALA A 383 -9.98 -12.83 -30.40
C ALA A 383 -10.74 -14.15 -30.26
N ASP A 384 -10.41 -15.14 -31.10
CA ASP A 384 -11.05 -16.46 -31.07
C ASP A 384 -10.69 -17.23 -29.79
N LEU A 385 -9.42 -17.21 -29.37
CA LEU A 385 -8.97 -17.84 -28.13
C LEU A 385 -9.64 -17.23 -26.88
N LEU A 386 -9.80 -15.91 -26.84
CA LEU A 386 -10.51 -15.26 -25.74
C LEU A 386 -12.01 -15.58 -25.80
N ALA A 387 -12.62 -15.57 -26.98
CA ALA A 387 -14.04 -15.84 -27.16
C ALA A 387 -14.44 -17.25 -26.69
N THR A 388 -13.60 -18.25 -26.93
CA THR A 388 -13.86 -19.64 -26.49
C THR A 388 -13.54 -19.86 -25.02
N SER A 389 -12.52 -19.17 -24.48
CA SER A 389 -11.99 -19.47 -23.14
C SER A 389 -12.60 -18.62 -22.02
N LEU A 390 -13.11 -17.41 -22.32
CA LEU A 390 -13.74 -16.54 -21.32
C LEU A 390 -15.01 -17.13 -20.70
N PRO A 391 -16.00 -17.62 -21.48
CA PRO A 391 -17.23 -18.20 -20.92
C PRO A 391 -16.93 -19.43 -20.07
N GLY A 392 -16.06 -20.32 -20.54
CA GLY A 392 -15.68 -21.55 -19.82
C GLY A 392 -14.93 -21.31 -18.49
N ASN A 393 -14.29 -20.14 -18.33
CA ASN A 393 -13.61 -19.75 -17.10
C ASN A 393 -14.45 -18.89 -16.15
N ALA A 394 -15.69 -18.51 -16.51
CA ALA A 394 -16.55 -17.70 -15.67
C ALA A 394 -16.84 -18.37 -14.31
N THR A 395 -17.10 -19.68 -14.32
CA THR A 395 -17.33 -20.49 -13.11
C THR A 395 -16.11 -20.52 -12.18
N PHE A 396 -14.89 -20.52 -12.74
CA PHE A 396 -13.67 -20.37 -11.97
C PHE A 396 -13.61 -19.01 -11.27
N PHE A 397 -13.85 -17.91 -11.99
CA PHE A 397 -13.82 -16.55 -11.40
C PHE A 397 -14.91 -16.35 -10.35
N LEU A 398 -16.11 -16.90 -10.54
CA LEU A 398 -17.18 -16.86 -9.55
C LEU A 398 -16.78 -17.57 -8.26
N THR A 399 -16.21 -18.79 -8.37
CA THR A 399 -15.71 -19.54 -7.21
C THR A 399 -14.52 -18.83 -6.54
N PHE A 400 -13.62 -18.26 -7.34
CA PHE A 400 -12.47 -17.50 -6.86
C PHE A 400 -12.89 -16.26 -6.05
N VAL A 401 -13.90 -15.51 -6.51
CA VAL A 401 -14.46 -14.36 -5.78
C VAL A 401 -15.24 -14.80 -4.54
N ALA A 402 -15.96 -15.93 -4.58
CA ALA A 402 -16.70 -16.43 -3.42
C ALA A 402 -15.79 -16.92 -2.28
N LEU A 403 -14.60 -17.43 -2.62
CA LEU A 403 -13.62 -17.93 -1.65
C LEU A 403 -12.75 -16.82 -1.03
N LYS A 404 -12.50 -15.76 -1.80
CA LYS A 404 -11.64 -14.64 -1.41
C LYS A 404 -12.40 -13.60 -0.59
#